data_AF-A0A4R0Y8Y2-F1
#
_entry.id   AF-A0A4R0Y8Y2-F1
#
_cell.length_a   1.000
_cell.length_b   1.000
_cell.length_c   1.000
_cell.angle_alpha   90.00
_cell.angle_beta   90.00
_cell.angle_gamma   90.00
#
_symmetry.space_group_name_H-M   'P 1'
#
loop_
_entity.id
_entity.type
_entity.pdbx_description
1 polymer ?
#
loop_
_entity_poly.entity_id
_entity_poly.type
_entity_poly.pdbx_seq_one_letter_code
_entity_poly.pdbx_strand_id
1 'polypeptide(L)'
;MSGHPSSAHGHIINATFGVFDQTTPWIDRRELPWTELAIQLTAHAIGRKEGSCIVPALFKGTERKKEDAERIDLVMLDSDSGATMDEISTALRGLGWAAVVSSTWSHLTFKAKMSRKVFDKWLSETGRSDTDSSAAEAFLRHRGMLPKIAAGATRTGTDEQFAYFQHGPCPKFRIALP
;
A
#
# COMPACT_ATOMS: atom_id res chain seq x y z
N MET A 1 -7.15 28.74 17.86
CA MET A 1 -8.41 28.21 17.28
C MET A 1 -8.30 26.69 17.28
N SER A 2 -8.84 26.05 18.31
CA SER A 2 -8.81 24.60 18.50
C SER A 2 -10.03 23.97 17.83
N GLY A 3 -9.85 23.42 16.64
CA GLY A 3 -10.85 22.54 16.04
C GLY A 3 -10.95 21.27 16.85
N HIS A 4 -12.08 21.05 17.52
CA HIS A 4 -12.42 19.74 18.09
C HIS A 4 -12.47 18.70 16.96
N PRO A 5 -11.93 17.49 17.14
CA PRO A 5 -12.07 16.43 16.16
C PRO A 5 -13.56 16.07 16.08
N SER A 6 -14.14 16.28 14.90
CA SER A 6 -15.47 15.77 14.56
C SER A 6 -15.51 14.29 14.90
N SER A 7 -16.47 13.90 15.74
CA SER A 7 -16.66 12.52 16.17
C SER A 7 -16.86 11.64 14.94
N ALA A 8 -15.85 10.84 14.60
CA ALA A 8 -15.87 9.88 13.50
C ALA A 8 -16.97 8.79 13.62
N HIS A 9 -17.74 8.78 14.71
CA HIS A 9 -18.82 7.83 14.96
C HIS A 9 -20.03 7.98 14.02
N GLY A 10 -20.13 9.08 13.26
CA GLY A 10 -21.26 9.34 12.35
C GLY A 10 -20.88 9.57 10.88
N HIS A 11 -19.61 9.45 10.50
CA HIS A 11 -19.20 9.63 9.11
C HIS A 11 -19.58 8.39 8.29
N ILE A 12 -20.43 8.57 7.29
CA ILE A 12 -20.82 7.52 6.36
C ILE A 12 -19.82 7.46 5.21
N ILE A 13 -19.32 6.25 4.95
CA ILE A 13 -18.37 5.96 3.87
C ILE A 13 -19.07 5.16 2.79
N ASN A 14 -18.97 5.62 1.56
CA ASN A 14 -19.41 4.88 0.38
C ASN A 14 -18.22 4.16 -0.25
N ALA A 15 -18.34 2.85 -0.43
CA ALA A 15 -17.31 2.04 -1.08
C ALA A 15 -17.90 0.86 -1.84
N THR A 16 -17.13 0.34 -2.79
CA THR A 16 -17.49 -0.85 -3.55
C THR A 16 -16.62 -2.03 -3.11
N PHE A 17 -17.25 -3.16 -2.86
CA PHE A 17 -16.63 -4.41 -2.43
C PHE A 17 -16.55 -5.40 -3.59
N GLY A 18 -15.61 -6.32 -3.52
CA GLY A 18 -15.40 -7.34 -4.53
C GLY A 18 -14.46 -8.43 -4.05
N VAL A 19 -13.86 -9.16 -4.98
CA VAL A 19 -12.87 -10.20 -4.71
C VAL A 19 -11.50 -9.82 -5.28
N PHE A 20 -10.44 -10.35 -4.66
CA PHE A 20 -9.04 -10.03 -4.94
C PHE A 20 -8.65 -10.11 -6.43
N ASP A 21 -9.16 -11.10 -7.14
CA ASP A 21 -8.82 -11.36 -8.55
C ASP A 21 -9.57 -10.45 -9.54
N GLN A 22 -10.51 -9.63 -9.03
CA GLN A 22 -11.30 -8.67 -9.81
C GLN A 22 -12.11 -9.32 -10.94
N THR A 23 -12.43 -10.60 -10.82
CA THR A 23 -13.19 -11.36 -11.83
C THR A 23 -14.70 -11.15 -11.73
N THR A 24 -15.18 -10.62 -10.60
CA THR A 24 -16.60 -10.37 -10.36
C THR A 24 -16.99 -8.94 -10.72
N PRO A 25 -18.22 -8.69 -11.21
CA PRO A 25 -18.76 -7.35 -11.39
C PRO A 25 -18.72 -6.51 -10.10
N TRP A 26 -18.40 -5.21 -10.22
CA TRP A 26 -18.33 -4.24 -9.11
C TRP A 26 -19.71 -3.69 -8.74
N ILE A 27 -20.60 -4.58 -8.29
CA ILE A 27 -22.00 -4.26 -7.97
C ILE A 27 -22.30 -4.20 -6.47
N ASP A 28 -21.41 -4.75 -5.63
CA ASP A 28 -21.56 -4.72 -4.17
C ASP A 28 -21.15 -3.34 -3.64
N ARG A 29 -22.10 -2.43 -3.63
CA ARG A 29 -21.95 -1.04 -3.22
C ARG A 29 -22.56 -0.87 -1.84
N ARG A 30 -21.78 -0.34 -0.90
CA ARG A 30 -22.23 -0.22 0.49
C ARG A 30 -22.01 1.18 1.01
N GLU A 31 -22.94 1.63 1.83
CA GLU A 31 -22.82 2.80 2.67
C GLU A 31 -22.70 2.30 4.12
N LEU A 32 -21.59 2.60 4.78
CA LEU A 32 -21.30 2.09 6.12
C LEU A 32 -20.80 3.22 7.02
N PRO A 33 -21.16 3.25 8.30
CA PRO A 33 -20.47 4.10 9.27
C PRO A 33 -18.96 3.77 9.29
N TRP A 34 -18.13 4.80 9.44
CA TRP A 34 -16.67 4.65 9.55
C TRP A 34 -16.27 3.64 10.63
N THR A 35 -17.00 3.60 11.75
CA THR A 35 -16.75 2.65 12.84
C THR A 35 -16.96 1.20 12.41
N GLU A 36 -18.01 0.91 11.65
CA GLU A 36 -18.27 -0.44 11.12
C GLU A 36 -17.21 -0.85 10.10
N LEU A 37 -16.85 0.07 9.20
CA LEU A 37 -15.77 -0.16 8.24
C LEU A 37 -14.44 -0.39 8.97
N ALA A 38 -14.15 0.36 10.03
CA ALA A 38 -12.94 0.20 10.81
C ALA A 38 -12.87 -1.16 11.51
N ILE A 39 -14.00 -1.66 12.05
CA ILE A 39 -14.09 -3.02 12.59
C ILE A 39 -13.76 -4.04 11.51
N GLN A 40 -14.31 -3.90 10.30
CA GLN A 40 -14.04 -4.83 9.20
C GLN A 40 -12.56 -4.79 8.76
N LEU A 41 -11.97 -3.60 8.63
CA LEU A 41 -10.58 -3.41 8.17
C LEU A 41 -9.52 -3.82 9.22
N THR A 42 -9.90 -3.90 10.49
CA THR A 42 -9.03 -4.34 11.59
C THR A 42 -9.25 -5.80 11.99
N ALA A 43 -10.31 -6.45 11.49
CA ALA A 43 -10.54 -7.86 11.71
C ALA A 43 -9.49 -8.71 10.97
N HIS A 44 -8.64 -9.41 11.73
CA HIS A 44 -7.65 -10.32 11.16
C HIS A 44 -8.25 -11.72 10.93
N ALA A 45 -8.02 -12.27 9.74
CA ALA A 45 -8.30 -13.66 9.42
C ALA A 45 -7.06 -14.31 8.77
N ILE A 46 -6.66 -15.47 9.27
CA ILE A 46 -5.58 -16.27 8.66
C ILE A 46 -6.16 -17.03 7.47
N GLY A 47 -5.55 -16.88 6.29
CA GLY A 47 -6.05 -17.49 5.07
C GLY A 47 -5.09 -17.36 3.89
N ARG A 48 -5.59 -17.69 2.69
CA ARG A 48 -4.88 -17.41 1.43
C ARG A 48 -4.96 -15.92 1.10
N LYS A 49 -4.10 -15.46 0.19
CA LYS A 49 -4.15 -14.08 -0.33
C LYS A 49 -5.48 -13.77 -1.04
N GLU A 50 -6.07 -14.78 -1.66
CA GLU A 50 -7.39 -14.70 -2.31
C GLU A 50 -8.47 -14.46 -1.25
N GLY A 51 -9.23 -13.38 -1.40
CA GLY A 51 -10.27 -13.00 -0.46
C GLY A 51 -11.05 -11.78 -0.94
N SER A 52 -11.90 -11.26 -0.06
CA SER A 52 -12.64 -10.02 -0.30
C SER A 52 -11.69 -8.83 -0.42
N CYS A 53 -12.02 -7.87 -1.27
CA CYS A 53 -11.35 -6.59 -1.34
C CYS A 53 -12.36 -5.44 -1.34
N ILE A 54 -11.86 -4.25 -1.03
CA ILE A 54 -12.58 -2.99 -1.07
C ILE A 54 -11.86 -2.06 -2.04
N VAL A 55 -12.64 -1.31 -2.81
CA VAL A 55 -12.16 -0.20 -3.63
C VAL A 55 -12.68 1.10 -3.01
N PRO A 56 -11.82 2.10 -2.77
CA PRO A 56 -12.19 3.35 -2.12
C PRO A 56 -12.97 4.29 -3.08
N ALA A 57 -13.96 3.76 -3.79
CA ALA A 57 -14.83 4.51 -4.67
C ALA A 57 -16.19 3.81 -4.78
N LEU A 58 -17.23 4.60 -4.97
CA LEU A 58 -18.55 4.15 -5.42
C LEU A 58 -18.59 4.21 -6.95
N PHE A 59 -18.81 3.07 -7.61
CA PHE A 59 -18.90 3.01 -9.07
C PHE A 59 -20.36 3.02 -9.54
N LYS A 60 -20.66 3.74 -10.62
CA LYS A 60 -21.99 3.75 -11.25
C LYS A 60 -22.23 2.52 -12.15
N GLY A 61 -21.15 1.89 -12.66
CA GLY A 61 -21.18 0.71 -13.54
C GLY A 61 -20.78 -0.61 -12.84
N THR A 62 -20.50 -1.64 -13.65
CA THR A 62 -20.03 -2.96 -13.20
C THR A 62 -18.51 -3.12 -13.27
N GLU A 63 -17.81 -2.11 -13.78
CA GLU A 63 -16.38 -2.11 -14.02
C GLU A 63 -15.68 -1.07 -13.14
N ARG A 64 -14.42 -1.36 -12.78
CA ARG A 64 -13.57 -0.44 -12.03
C ARG A 64 -12.85 0.50 -12.99
N LYS A 65 -13.60 1.45 -13.58
CA LYS A 65 -13.04 2.49 -14.43
C LYS A 65 -13.08 3.84 -13.74
N LYS A 66 -12.08 4.68 -14.02
CA LYS A 66 -11.99 6.03 -13.44
C LYS A 66 -13.20 6.89 -13.79
N GLU A 67 -13.71 6.77 -15.02
CA GLU A 67 -14.91 7.49 -15.49
C GLU A 67 -16.20 7.04 -14.80
N ASP A 68 -16.23 5.83 -14.23
CA ASP A 68 -17.38 5.30 -13.51
C ASP A 68 -17.33 5.60 -12.00
N ALA A 69 -16.23 6.17 -11.49
CA ALA A 69 -16.08 6.52 -10.07
C ALA A 69 -16.90 7.78 -9.76
N GLU A 70 -18.05 7.59 -9.14
CA GLU A 70 -19.01 8.65 -8.84
C GLU A 70 -18.64 9.41 -7.56
N ARG A 71 -18.07 8.70 -6.58
CA ARG A 71 -17.77 9.24 -5.26
C ARG A 71 -16.58 8.54 -4.62
N ILE A 72 -15.77 9.30 -3.88
CA ILE A 72 -14.64 8.81 -3.09
C ILE A 72 -14.78 9.42 -1.69
N ASP A 73 -15.16 8.60 -0.71
CA ASP A 73 -15.23 8.98 0.71
C ASP A 73 -14.11 8.36 1.55
N LEU A 74 -13.23 7.59 0.92
CA LEU A 74 -12.16 6.87 1.61
C LEU A 74 -10.86 7.11 0.87
N VAL A 75 -9.79 7.41 1.60
CA VAL A 75 -8.43 7.39 1.06
C VAL A 75 -7.74 6.13 1.55
N MET A 76 -7.19 5.34 0.61
CA MET A 76 -6.33 4.21 0.93
C MET A 76 -4.91 4.48 0.48
N LEU A 77 -3.99 4.62 1.44
CA LEU A 77 -2.58 4.85 1.20
C LEU A 77 -1.77 3.55 1.34
N ASP A 78 -0.73 3.46 0.53
CA ASP A 78 0.30 2.44 0.61
C ASP A 78 1.52 2.94 1.37
N SER A 79 1.84 2.26 2.47
CA SER A 79 3.12 2.44 3.16
C SER A 79 3.98 1.22 2.94
N ASP A 80 4.71 1.21 1.81
CA ASP A 80 5.55 0.10 1.36
C ASP A 80 7.07 0.38 1.45
N SER A 81 7.44 1.49 2.09
CA SER A 81 8.82 1.96 2.21
C SER A 81 9.55 1.47 3.47
N GLY A 82 8.83 0.87 4.43
CA GLY A 82 9.38 0.36 5.68
C GLY A 82 9.14 1.22 6.91
N ALA A 83 8.24 2.20 6.85
CA ALA A 83 7.81 2.94 8.04
C ALA A 83 7.16 1.98 9.05
N THR A 84 7.49 2.12 10.33
CA THR A 84 6.93 1.26 11.39
C THR A 84 5.51 1.67 11.75
N MET A 85 4.78 0.77 12.42
CA MET A 85 3.45 1.09 12.95
C MET A 85 3.49 2.31 13.88
N ASP A 86 4.53 2.44 14.71
CA ASP A 86 4.68 3.56 15.64
C ASP A 86 4.96 4.88 14.91
N GLU A 87 5.81 4.87 13.87
CA GLU A 87 6.09 6.05 13.04
C GLU A 87 4.81 6.53 12.34
N ILE A 88 4.05 5.60 11.74
CA ILE A 88 2.78 5.89 11.07
C ILE A 88 1.74 6.41 12.07
N SER A 89 1.55 5.71 13.20
CA SER A 89 0.58 6.09 14.23
C SER A 89 0.89 7.45 14.85
N THR A 90 2.17 7.76 15.06
CA THR A 90 2.62 9.06 15.56
C THR A 90 2.29 10.18 14.58
N ALA A 91 2.57 9.98 13.29
CA ALA A 91 2.25 10.96 12.25
C ALA A 91 0.73 11.21 12.16
N LEU A 92 -0.08 10.16 12.15
CA LEU A 92 -1.54 10.26 12.08
C LEU A 92 -2.12 10.99 13.30
N ARG A 93 -1.66 10.65 14.51
CA ARG A 93 -2.06 11.34 15.75
C ARG A 93 -1.64 12.80 15.76
N GLY A 94 -0.44 13.11 15.26
CA GLY A 94 0.05 14.47 15.15
C GLY A 94 -0.81 15.35 14.22
N LEU A 95 -1.43 14.75 13.21
CA LEU A 95 -2.38 15.40 12.31
C LEU A 95 -3.82 15.43 12.85
N GLY A 96 -4.09 14.74 13.97
CA GLY A 96 -5.44 14.59 14.51
C GLY A 96 -6.36 13.74 13.62
N TRP A 97 -5.79 12.87 12.78
CA TRP A 97 -6.56 12.07 11.81
C TRP A 97 -7.05 10.76 12.41
N ALA A 98 -8.32 10.46 12.18
CA ALA A 98 -8.86 9.11 12.35
C ALA A 98 -8.34 8.22 11.22
N ALA A 99 -7.86 7.02 11.55
CA ALA A 99 -7.25 6.13 10.57
C ALA A 99 -7.35 4.66 11.00
N VAL A 100 -7.37 3.77 10.02
CA VAL A 100 -7.07 2.34 10.22
C VAL A 100 -5.73 2.04 9.59
N VAL A 101 -4.87 1.33 10.32
CA VAL A 101 -3.57 0.87 9.82
C VAL A 101 -3.52 -0.64 9.92
N SER A 102 -3.40 -1.32 8.77
CA SER A 102 -3.42 -2.78 8.70
C SER A 102 -2.19 -3.29 7.95
N SER A 103 -1.54 -4.34 8.46
CA SER A 103 -0.41 -4.98 7.77
C SER A 103 -0.85 -5.59 6.44
N THR A 104 -0.03 -5.51 5.40
CA THR A 104 -0.34 -6.15 4.11
C THR A 104 0.03 -7.63 4.10
N TRP A 105 -0.45 -8.38 3.11
CA TRP A 105 0.00 -9.77 2.87
C TRP A 105 1.53 -9.90 2.76
N SER A 106 2.20 -8.86 2.25
CA SER A 106 3.64 -8.84 2.06
C SER A 106 4.41 -8.17 3.20
N HIS A 107 3.76 -7.99 4.36
CA HIS A 107 4.39 -7.41 5.55
C HIS A 107 5.64 -8.20 5.94
N LEU A 108 6.74 -7.49 6.24
CA LEU A 108 8.06 -8.03 6.57
C LEU A 108 8.70 -8.92 5.51
N THR A 109 8.22 -8.87 4.27
CA THR A 109 8.97 -9.46 3.16
C THR A 109 10.32 -8.76 3.00
N PHE A 110 11.34 -9.56 2.73
CA PHE A 110 12.74 -9.13 2.57
C PHE A 110 13.21 -9.28 1.12
N LYS A 111 12.26 -9.46 0.19
CA LYS A 111 12.50 -9.60 -1.24
C LYS A 111 11.70 -8.56 -2.00
N ALA A 112 12.34 -7.94 -2.99
CA ALA A 112 11.70 -7.03 -3.93
C ALA A 112 11.85 -7.56 -5.37
N LYS A 113 10.77 -7.43 -6.13
CA LYS A 113 10.71 -7.73 -7.56
C LYS A 113 10.43 -6.42 -8.28
N MET A 114 11.35 -6.00 -9.15
CA MET A 114 11.23 -4.74 -9.90
C MET A 114 11.41 -5.00 -11.39
N SER A 115 10.81 -4.17 -12.23
CA SER A 115 11.01 -4.27 -13.68
C SER A 115 12.49 -4.14 -14.03
N ARG A 116 13.02 -5.11 -14.79
CA ARG A 116 14.41 -5.10 -15.26
C ARG A 116 14.69 -3.84 -16.09
N LYS A 117 13.80 -3.49 -17.00
CA LYS A 117 13.89 -2.27 -17.81
C LYS A 117 14.07 -1.00 -16.96
N VAL A 118 13.36 -0.89 -15.84
CA VAL A 118 13.47 0.26 -14.94
C VAL A 118 14.83 0.29 -14.23
N PHE A 119 15.32 -0.88 -13.80
CA PHE A 119 16.63 -0.99 -13.16
C PHE A 119 17.78 -0.68 -14.14
N ASP A 120 17.76 -1.28 -15.33
CA ASP A 120 18.78 -1.08 -16.37
C ASP A 120 18.83 0.39 -16.82
N LYS A 121 17.66 1.02 -16.97
CA LYS A 121 17.57 2.46 -17.25
C LYS A 121 18.23 3.29 -16.14
N TRP A 122 17.93 2.99 -14.88
CA TRP A 122 18.51 3.71 -13.74
C TRP A 122 20.04 3.53 -13.65
N LEU A 123 20.57 2.33 -13.93
CA LEU A 123 22.00 2.09 -14.00
C LEU A 123 22.66 2.97 -15.07
N SER A 124 22.06 3.01 -16.27
CA SER A 124 22.54 3.86 -17.37
C SER A 124 22.50 5.36 -17.02
N GLU A 125 21.45 5.84 -16.36
CA GLU A 125 21.30 7.26 -15.97
C GLU A 125 22.26 7.66 -14.85
N THR A 126 22.64 6.73 -13.99
CA THR A 126 23.55 6.98 -12.85
C THR A 126 25.01 6.63 -13.13
N GLY A 127 25.31 6.02 -14.29
CA GLY A 127 26.64 5.52 -14.63
C GLY A 127 27.11 4.36 -13.74
N ARG A 128 26.19 3.70 -13.02
CA ARG A 128 26.50 2.59 -12.12
C ARG A 128 26.56 1.28 -12.88
N SER A 129 27.45 0.40 -12.43
CA SER A 129 27.52 -0.98 -12.91
C SER A 129 26.50 -1.86 -12.17
N ASP A 130 25.97 -2.88 -12.84
CA ASP A 130 25.13 -3.90 -12.20
C ASP A 130 25.92 -4.86 -11.28
N THR A 131 27.25 -4.82 -11.37
CA THR A 131 28.21 -5.53 -10.50
C THR A 131 28.66 -4.71 -9.29
N ASP A 132 28.28 -3.43 -9.21
CA ASP A 132 28.55 -2.60 -8.04
C ASP A 132 27.74 -3.12 -6.84
N SER A 133 28.45 -3.56 -5.80
CA SER A 133 27.86 -4.08 -4.56
C SER A 133 26.89 -3.11 -3.88
N SER A 134 27.00 -1.80 -4.13
CA SER A 134 26.11 -0.77 -3.58
C SER A 134 24.92 -0.41 -4.49
N ALA A 135 24.90 -0.89 -5.75
CA ALA A 135 23.89 -0.50 -6.73
C ALA A 135 22.48 -0.92 -6.30
N ALA A 136 22.32 -2.10 -5.70
CA ALA A 136 21.04 -2.58 -5.21
C ALA A 136 20.46 -1.70 -4.10
N GLU A 137 21.27 -1.37 -3.08
CA GLU A 137 20.88 -0.45 -2.01
C GLU A 137 20.51 0.94 -2.57
N ALA A 138 21.37 1.52 -3.42
CA ALA A 138 21.15 2.83 -4.01
C ALA A 138 19.87 2.86 -4.87
N PHE A 139 19.61 1.79 -5.63
CA PHE A 139 18.39 1.66 -6.42
C PHE A 139 17.15 1.58 -5.54
N LEU A 140 17.14 0.74 -4.50
CA LEU A 140 15.98 0.61 -3.61
C LEU A 140 15.68 1.93 -2.89
N ARG A 141 16.71 2.67 -2.46
CA ARG A 141 16.55 4.04 -1.91
C ARG A 141 15.96 5.00 -2.94
N HIS A 142 16.44 4.97 -4.19
CA HIS A 142 15.87 5.75 -5.28
C HIS A 142 14.39 5.41 -5.54
N ARG A 143 13.99 4.15 -5.33
CA ARG A 143 12.59 3.69 -5.40
C ARG A 143 11.76 4.03 -4.16
N GLY A 144 12.31 4.79 -3.20
CA GLY A 144 11.61 5.29 -2.03
C GLY A 144 11.65 4.38 -0.81
N MET A 145 12.43 3.30 -0.83
CA MET A 145 12.62 2.45 0.34
C MET A 145 13.48 3.18 1.39
N LEU A 146 13.09 3.10 2.66
CA LEU A 146 13.82 3.79 3.73
C LEU A 146 15.25 3.24 3.86
N PRO A 147 16.23 4.08 4.25
CA PRO A 147 17.62 3.67 4.46
C PRO A 147 17.77 2.40 5.30
N LYS A 148 17.00 2.30 6.40
CA LYS A 148 17.03 1.15 7.31
C LYS A 148 16.61 -0.19 6.69
N ILE A 149 15.84 -0.15 5.60
CA ILE A 149 15.41 -1.35 4.88
C ILE A 149 16.36 -1.66 3.74
N ALA A 150 16.78 -0.64 2.98
CA ALA A 150 17.65 -0.80 1.82
C ALA A 150 19.11 -1.09 2.19
N ALA A 151 19.52 -0.80 3.43
CA ALA A 151 20.88 -1.02 3.92
C ALA A 151 21.35 -2.47 3.68
N GLY A 152 22.48 -2.63 2.98
CA GLY A 152 23.05 -3.93 2.68
C GLY A 152 22.24 -4.76 1.68
N ALA A 153 21.31 -4.14 0.94
CA ALA A 153 20.53 -4.84 -0.06
C ALA A 153 21.43 -5.37 -1.20
N THR A 154 21.08 -6.55 -1.70
CA THR A 154 21.81 -7.21 -2.79
C THR A 154 20.86 -7.60 -3.91
N ARG A 155 21.38 -7.64 -5.14
CA ARG A 155 20.66 -8.24 -6.28
C ARG A 155 20.85 -9.75 -6.23
N THR A 156 19.78 -10.51 -6.18
CA THR A 156 19.82 -11.98 -6.10
C THR A 156 19.60 -12.66 -7.44
N GLY A 157 19.17 -11.92 -8.46
CA GLY A 157 19.00 -12.45 -9.80
C GLY A 157 18.28 -11.49 -10.74
N THR A 158 18.21 -11.89 -12.00
CA THR A 158 17.44 -11.22 -13.06
C THR A 158 16.88 -12.28 -13.99
N ASP A 159 15.70 -12.03 -14.54
CA ASP A 159 15.17 -12.73 -15.70
C ASP A 159 14.93 -11.73 -16.85
N GLU A 160 14.20 -12.14 -17.88
CA GLU A 160 13.89 -11.28 -19.03
C GLU A 160 13.08 -10.03 -18.65
N GLN A 161 12.25 -10.12 -17.60
CA GLN A 161 11.29 -9.09 -17.22
C GLN A 161 11.65 -8.36 -15.93
N PHE A 162 12.35 -9.01 -15.01
CA PHE A 162 12.51 -8.56 -13.63
C PHE A 162 13.94 -8.66 -13.11
N ALA A 163 14.27 -7.71 -12.23
CA ALA A 163 15.40 -7.78 -11.32
C ALA A 163 14.89 -8.09 -9.90
N TYR A 164 15.59 -9.00 -9.22
CA TYR A 164 15.25 -9.49 -7.90
C TYR A 164 16.27 -8.99 -6.89
N PHE A 165 15.78 -8.47 -5.78
CA PHE A 165 16.60 -7.91 -4.71
C PHE A 165 16.25 -8.54 -3.38
N GLN A 166 17.24 -8.68 -2.52
CA GLN A 166 17.09 -9.03 -1.12
C GLN A 166 17.51 -7.82 -0.27
N HIS A 167 16.73 -7.51 0.75
CA HIS A 167 16.90 -6.34 1.63
C HIS A 167 16.44 -6.68 3.06
N GLY A 168 16.52 -5.74 4.01
CA GLY A 168 16.00 -5.97 5.36
C GLY A 168 14.48 -6.25 5.38
N PRO A 169 13.92 -6.91 6.40
CA PRO A 169 12.46 -7.10 6.51
C PRO A 169 11.74 -5.75 6.41
N CYS A 170 10.82 -5.61 5.46
CA CYS A 170 10.15 -4.33 5.19
C CYS A 170 8.74 -4.31 5.82
N PRO A 171 8.48 -3.50 6.86
CA PRO A 171 7.13 -3.23 7.31
C PRO A 171 6.30 -2.60 6.18
N LYS A 172 5.16 -3.23 5.89
CA LYS A 172 4.23 -2.77 4.87
C LYS A 172 2.83 -2.66 5.44
N PHE A 173 2.18 -1.53 5.23
CA PHE A 173 0.86 -1.23 5.77
C PHE A 173 -0.05 -0.58 4.74
N ARG A 174 -1.34 -0.89 4.82
CA ARG A 174 -2.42 -0.09 4.23
C ARG A 174 -2.94 0.87 5.28
N ILE A 175 -3.10 2.13 4.91
CA ILE A 175 -3.68 3.16 5.77
C ILE A 175 -4.99 3.60 5.14
N ALA A 176 -6.10 3.45 5.86
CA ALA A 176 -7.41 3.93 5.44
C ALA A 176 -7.79 5.16 6.25
N LEU A 177 -8.24 6.22 5.56
CA LEU A 177 -8.66 7.50 6.12
C LEU A 177 -10.06 7.84 5.58
N PRO A 178 -11.02 8.22 6.43
CA PRO A 178 -12.33 8.71 6.00
C PRO A 178 -12.26 10.13 5.40
#